data_AF-A0A9E0EYL9-F1
#
_entry.id   AF-A0A9E0EYL9-F1
#
_cell.length_a   1.000
_cell.length_b   1.000
_cell.length_c   1.000
_cell.angle_alpha   90.00
_cell.angle_beta   90.00
_cell.angle_gamma   90.00
#
_symmetry.space_group_name_H-M   'P 1'
#
loop_
_entity.id
_entity.type
_entity.pdbx_description
1 polymer ?
#
loop_
_entity_poly.entity_id
_entity_poly.type
_entity_poly.pdbx_seq_one_letter_code
_entity_poly.pdbx_strand_id
1 'polypeptide(L)'
;MKSIMLPIALISTFIAIVYKSNAQPDSSGVGLYLLGQSFFDNKEFTGNIKKGYTHPGFYIQPAIKFKTEQYSIAAGFHTLYLAGADSLERLVPVFSASLQLNSRVTLIVGTLESKNGHWLPEPLFKPERLFLNQPETGVQFLYRGTESKADLWINWERYIKTGSPFQEEFTVGFTHL
;
A
#
# COMPACT_ATOMS: atom_id res chain seq x y z
N MET A 1 -15.99 -39.06 6.95
CA MET A 1 -16.35 -37.62 7.00
C MET A 1 -15.85 -36.97 5.71
N LYS A 2 -16.75 -36.46 4.87
CA LYS A 2 -16.36 -35.65 3.69
C LYS A 2 -15.85 -34.31 4.23
N SER A 3 -14.55 -34.06 4.14
CA SER A 3 -13.98 -32.72 4.35
C SER A 3 -14.53 -31.84 3.24
N ILE A 4 -15.41 -30.91 3.60
CA ILE A 4 -15.81 -29.82 2.71
C ILE A 4 -14.56 -28.95 2.56
N MET A 5 -13.94 -28.96 1.38
CA MET A 5 -12.95 -27.96 1.02
C MET A 5 -13.67 -26.60 1.04
N LEU A 6 -13.39 -25.78 2.04
CA LEU A 6 -13.68 -24.35 1.93
C LEU A 6 -12.68 -23.80 0.90
N PRO A 7 -13.16 -23.23 -0.22
CA PRO A 7 -12.25 -22.57 -1.15
C PRO A 7 -11.55 -21.43 -0.42
N ILE A 8 -10.28 -21.19 -0.77
CA ILE A 8 -9.55 -19.98 -0.39
C ILE A 8 -10.47 -18.79 -0.72
N ALA A 9 -10.87 -18.06 0.30
CA ALA A 9 -11.82 -16.96 0.15
C ALA A 9 -11.22 -15.71 0.80
N LEU A 10 -10.73 -14.81 -0.06
CA LEU A 10 -10.48 -13.43 0.32
C LEU A 10 -11.75 -12.64 -0.03
N ILE A 11 -12.44 -12.15 0.99
CA ILE A 11 -13.54 -11.21 0.83
C ILE A 11 -13.01 -9.85 1.30
N SER A 12 -13.00 -8.85 0.42
CA SER A 12 -12.58 -7.49 0.80
C SER A 12 -13.45 -6.43 0.16
N THR A 13 -13.66 -5.34 0.89
CA THR A 13 -14.36 -4.15 0.42
C THR A 13 -13.42 -2.97 0.54
N PHE A 14 -13.10 -2.36 -0.60
CA PHE A 14 -12.24 -1.19 -0.67
C PHE A 14 -13.08 0.08 -0.82
N ILE A 15 -12.77 1.11 -0.01
CA ILE A 15 -13.41 2.42 -0.07
C ILE A 15 -12.32 3.49 -0.19
N ALA A 16 -12.51 4.39 -1.15
CA ALA A 16 -11.72 5.61 -1.27
C ALA A 16 -12.66 6.81 -1.32
N ILE A 17 -12.57 7.68 -0.32
CA ILE A 17 -13.29 8.96 -0.25
C ILE A 17 -12.26 10.07 -0.43
N VAL A 18 -12.50 10.93 -1.41
CA VAL A 18 -11.62 12.06 -1.70
C VAL A 18 -12.46 13.33 -1.70
N TYR A 19 -12.20 14.19 -0.72
CA TYR A 19 -12.74 15.55 -0.68
C TYR A 19 -11.64 16.52 -1.10
N LYS A 20 -11.91 17.39 -2.07
CA LYS A 20 -10.95 18.39 -2.57
C LYS A 20 -11.52 19.78 -2.39
N SER A 21 -10.72 20.68 -1.84
CA SER A 21 -10.91 22.12 -1.89
C SER A 21 -9.83 22.74 -2.78
N ASN A 22 -10.24 23.63 -3.68
CA ASN A 22 -9.30 24.37 -4.52
C ASN A 22 -8.93 25.65 -3.78
N ALA A 23 -7.63 25.93 -3.65
CA ALA A 23 -7.15 27.07 -2.88
C ALA A 23 -7.14 28.38 -3.69
N GLN A 24 -6.96 28.30 -5.01
CA GLN A 24 -6.88 29.43 -5.95
C GLN A 24 -7.33 29.00 -7.37
N PRO A 25 -7.57 29.94 -8.31
CA PRO A 25 -7.78 29.63 -9.73
C PRO A 25 -6.53 29.06 -10.41
N ASP A 26 -5.33 29.28 -9.85
CA ASP A 26 -4.13 28.52 -10.21
C ASP A 26 -4.33 27.07 -9.79
N SER A 27 -3.93 26.12 -10.64
CA SER A 27 -4.19 24.66 -10.65
C SER A 27 -3.71 23.85 -9.43
N SER A 28 -3.57 24.50 -8.28
CA SER A 28 -3.27 23.94 -6.96
C SER A 28 -4.53 23.64 -6.14
N GLY A 29 -4.49 22.55 -5.38
CA GLY A 29 -5.59 22.14 -4.52
C GLY A 29 -5.11 21.41 -3.28
N VAL A 30 -5.90 21.53 -2.21
CA VAL A 30 -5.75 20.76 -0.97
C VAL A 30 -6.92 19.80 -0.89
N GLY A 31 -6.69 18.57 -0.46
CA GLY A 31 -7.78 17.62 -0.26
C GLY A 31 -7.55 16.70 0.91
N LEU A 32 -8.66 16.28 1.52
CA LEU A 32 -8.69 15.16 2.44
C LEU A 32 -8.90 13.88 1.62
N TYR A 33 -7.95 12.96 1.76
CA TYR A 33 -7.96 11.64 1.16
C TYR A 33 -8.14 10.63 2.28
N LEU A 34 -9.29 9.97 2.31
CA LEU A 34 -9.58 8.90 3.23
C LEU A 34 -9.63 7.58 2.44
N LEU A 35 -8.71 6.69 2.77
CA LEU A 35 -8.67 5.35 2.22
C LEU A 35 -9.02 4.38 3.33
N GLY A 36 -9.74 3.33 3.00
CA GLY A 36 -9.98 2.23 3.92
C GLY A 36 -10.30 0.95 3.18
N GLN A 37 -9.98 -0.16 3.81
CA GLN A 37 -10.33 -1.48 3.31
C GLN A 37 -10.65 -2.38 4.48
N SER A 38 -11.81 -3.03 4.41
CA SER A 38 -12.13 -4.15 5.28
C SER A 38 -11.82 -5.44 4.54
N PHE A 39 -11.28 -6.43 5.25
CA PHE A 39 -10.87 -7.69 4.66
C PHE A 39 -11.15 -8.86 5.62
N PHE A 40 -11.47 -9.99 5.00
CA PHE A 40 -11.57 -11.29 5.63
C PHE A 40 -10.81 -12.28 4.73
N ASP A 41 -9.56 -12.55 5.09
CA ASP A 41 -8.70 -13.50 4.37
C ASP A 41 -8.67 -14.84 5.12
N ASN A 42 -9.33 -15.86 4.59
CA ASN A 42 -9.31 -17.20 5.16
C ASN A 42 -8.49 -18.16 4.28
N LYS A 43 -7.37 -18.64 4.85
CA LYS A 43 -6.48 -19.62 4.24
C LYS A 43 -6.27 -20.81 5.16
N GLU A 44 -7.34 -21.38 5.68
CA GLU A 44 -7.27 -22.67 6.39
C GLU A 44 -7.11 -23.83 5.40
N PHE A 45 -6.02 -24.58 5.55
CA PHE A 45 -5.74 -25.81 4.82
C PHE A 45 -5.64 -26.99 5.79
N THR A 46 -6.16 -28.14 5.38
CA THR A 46 -6.08 -29.41 6.13
C THR A 46 -4.75 -30.16 5.95
N GLY A 47 -3.77 -29.58 5.24
CA GLY A 47 -2.49 -30.23 4.91
C GLY A 47 -1.31 -29.71 5.73
N ASN A 48 -0.33 -30.57 6.04
CA ASN A 48 0.85 -30.25 6.87
C ASN A 48 1.89 -29.32 6.19
N ILE A 49 1.61 -28.76 5.02
CA ILE A 49 2.59 -28.00 4.21
C ILE A 49 2.68 -26.55 4.68
N LYS A 50 1.58 -25.95 5.15
CA LYS A 50 1.54 -24.61 5.77
C LYS A 50 0.49 -24.57 6.86
N LYS A 51 0.81 -23.91 7.98
CA LYS A 51 -0.18 -23.62 9.03
C LYS A 51 -1.21 -22.66 8.46
N GLY A 52 -2.49 -23.02 8.57
CA GLY A 52 -3.59 -22.16 8.16
C GLY A 52 -3.67 -20.90 9.01
N TYR A 53 -4.23 -19.84 8.44
CA TYR A 53 -4.49 -18.58 9.13
C TYR A 53 -5.77 -17.92 8.61
N THR A 54 -6.38 -17.10 9.46
CA THR A 54 -7.49 -16.23 9.10
C THR A 54 -7.19 -14.80 9.57
N HIS A 55 -7.28 -13.83 8.68
CA HIS A 55 -7.09 -12.41 8.97
C HIS A 55 -8.39 -11.63 8.73
N PRO A 56 -9.25 -11.48 9.76
CA PRO A 56 -10.34 -10.52 9.75
C PRO A 56 -9.84 -9.16 10.23
N GLY A 57 -10.15 -8.09 9.53
CA GLY A 57 -9.73 -6.76 9.97
C GLY A 57 -10.08 -5.65 9.01
N PHE A 58 -9.53 -4.48 9.30
CA PHE A 58 -9.59 -3.33 8.41
C PHE A 58 -8.39 -2.41 8.62
N TYR A 59 -8.10 -1.62 7.61
CA TYR A 59 -7.25 -0.45 7.77
C TYR A 59 -7.97 0.83 7.37
N ILE A 60 -7.53 1.95 7.95
CA ILE A 60 -7.86 3.29 7.47
C ILE A 60 -6.59 4.10 7.31
N GLN A 61 -6.58 4.99 6.32
CA GLN A 61 -5.46 5.85 6.01
C GLN A 61 -5.96 7.24 5.60
N PRO A 62 -6.30 8.10 6.58
CA PRO A 62 -6.56 9.51 6.32
C PRO A 62 -5.26 10.25 5.99
N ALA A 63 -5.29 11.10 4.98
CA ALA A 63 -4.18 11.96 4.59
C ALA A 63 -4.70 13.30 4.04
N ILE A 64 -4.01 14.38 4.37
CA ILE A 64 -4.17 15.67 3.70
C ILE A 64 -3.16 15.68 2.55
N LYS A 65 -3.61 16.03 1.35
CA LYS A 65 -2.77 16.13 0.16
C LYS A 65 -2.87 17.50 -0.48
N PHE A 66 -1.73 18.16 -0.59
CA PHE A 66 -1.53 19.31 -1.45
C PHE A 66 -1.06 18.84 -2.81
N LYS A 67 -1.64 19.37 -3.89
CA LYS A 67 -1.27 19.01 -5.27
C LYS A 67 -1.23 20.26 -6.13
N THR A 68 -0.22 20.34 -6.98
CA THR A 68 -0.08 21.27 -8.11
C THR A 68 -0.03 20.48 -9.43
N GLU A 69 0.23 21.15 -10.54
CA GLU A 69 0.49 20.47 -11.82
C GLU A 69 1.78 19.65 -11.79
N GLN A 70 2.84 20.14 -11.15
CA GLN A 70 4.16 19.50 -11.21
C GLN A 70 4.44 18.57 -10.02
N TYR A 71 3.90 18.85 -8.84
CA TYR A 71 4.21 18.07 -7.63
C TYR A 71 3.00 17.87 -6.72
N SER A 72 3.10 16.90 -5.82
CA SER A 72 2.13 16.74 -4.74
C SER A 72 2.80 16.26 -3.46
N ILE A 73 2.28 16.69 -2.33
CA ILE A 73 2.74 16.29 -1.00
C ILE A 73 1.52 15.81 -0.22
N ALA A 74 1.62 14.63 0.39
CA ALA A 74 0.59 14.08 1.26
C ALA A 74 1.17 13.77 2.63
N ALA A 75 0.43 14.06 3.68
CA ALA A 75 0.77 13.73 5.06
C ALA A 75 -0.46 13.19 5.80
N GLY A 76 -0.27 12.17 6.61
CA GLY A 76 -1.35 11.48 7.31
C GLY A 76 -0.82 10.35 8.18
N PHE A 77 -1.67 9.34 8.40
CA PHE A 77 -1.29 8.14 9.13
C PHE A 77 -2.04 6.93 8.59
N HIS A 78 -1.48 5.75 8.81
CA HIS A 78 -2.10 4.46 8.49
C HIS A 78 -2.34 3.69 9.78
N THR A 79 -3.54 3.14 9.94
CA THR A 79 -3.87 2.24 11.05
C THR A 79 -4.36 0.90 10.56
N LEU A 80 -3.91 -0.18 11.17
CA LEU A 80 -4.39 -1.54 10.94
C LEU A 80 -4.98 -2.11 12.22
N TYR A 81 -6.21 -2.62 12.14
CA TYR A 81 -6.88 -3.35 13.20
C TYR A 81 -7.25 -4.76 12.73
N LEU A 82 -6.95 -5.75 13.55
CA LEU A 82 -7.39 -7.13 13.35
C LEU A 82 -8.49 -7.46 14.38
N ALA A 83 -9.57 -8.06 13.92
CA ALA A 83 -10.73 -8.34 14.76
C ALA A 83 -10.38 -9.33 15.87
N GLY A 84 -10.75 -8.99 17.11
CA GLY A 84 -10.44 -9.78 18.30
C GLY A 84 -9.12 -9.37 18.99
N ALA A 85 -8.37 -8.41 18.45
CA ALA A 85 -7.23 -7.81 19.14
C ALA A 85 -7.69 -6.72 20.13
N ASP A 86 -6.95 -6.58 21.24
CA ASP A 86 -7.15 -5.54 22.26
C ASP A 86 -6.56 -4.17 21.85
N SER A 87 -5.78 -4.12 20.76
CA SER A 87 -5.09 -2.91 20.30
C SER A 87 -4.91 -2.87 18.77
N LEU A 88 -4.38 -1.77 18.26
CA LEU A 88 -4.02 -1.64 16.85
C LEU A 88 -2.75 -2.46 16.56
N GLU A 89 -2.76 -3.22 15.46
CA GLU A 89 -1.57 -3.92 14.96
C GLU A 89 -0.53 -2.96 14.40
N ARG A 90 -0.98 -1.84 13.83
CA ARG A 90 -0.10 -0.82 13.26
C ARG A 90 -0.73 0.57 13.38
N LEU A 91 0.10 1.54 13.78
CA LEU A 91 -0.16 2.98 13.64
C LEU A 91 1.17 3.62 13.21
N VAL A 92 1.23 4.08 11.96
CA VAL A 92 2.46 4.66 11.39
C VAL A 92 2.16 5.93 10.60
N PRO A 93 3.09 6.90 10.57
CA PRO A 93 2.91 8.09 9.76
C PRO A 93 2.91 7.74 8.27
N VAL A 94 2.17 8.51 7.51
CA VAL A 94 2.17 8.49 6.05
C VAL A 94 2.69 9.84 5.59
N PHE A 95 3.74 9.83 4.78
CA PHE A 95 4.26 11.03 4.14
C PHE A 95 4.71 10.66 2.72
N SER A 96 4.18 11.34 1.71
CA SER A 96 4.49 11.07 0.32
C SER A 96 4.75 12.37 -0.43
N ALA A 97 5.90 12.48 -1.08
CA ALA A 97 6.23 13.57 -1.98
C ALA A 97 6.36 13.01 -3.40
N SER A 98 5.66 13.62 -4.34
CA SER A 98 5.63 13.20 -5.75
C SER A 98 5.98 14.38 -6.64
N LEU A 99 6.85 14.14 -7.62
CA LEU A 99 7.34 15.12 -8.58
C LEU A 99 7.24 14.56 -10.00
N GLN A 100 6.55 15.27 -10.90
CA GLN A 100 6.58 15.00 -12.33
C GLN A 100 7.90 15.52 -12.89
N LEU A 101 8.79 14.59 -13.25
CA LEU A 101 10.08 14.91 -13.86
C LEU A 101 9.88 15.33 -15.33
N ASN A 102 8.88 14.74 -15.98
CA ASN A 102 8.37 15.13 -17.30
C ASN A 102 6.93 14.60 -17.45
N SER A 103 6.34 14.75 -18.65
CA SER A 103 4.96 14.30 -18.94
C SER A 103 4.71 12.80 -18.83
N ARG A 104 5.76 11.98 -18.71
CA ARG A 104 5.67 10.50 -18.65
C ARG A 104 6.25 9.91 -17.37
N VAL A 105 7.17 10.61 -16.70
CA VAL A 105 7.92 10.08 -15.56
C VAL A 105 7.58 10.86 -14.29
N THR A 106 7.16 10.11 -13.27
CA THR A 106 6.91 10.63 -11.93
C THR A 106 7.85 9.96 -10.93
N LEU A 107 8.53 10.77 -10.12
CA LEU A 107 9.28 10.33 -8.94
C LEU A 107 8.36 10.43 -7.71
N ILE A 108 8.38 9.42 -6.86
CA ILE A 108 7.71 9.40 -5.55
C ILE A 108 8.74 9.03 -4.48
N VAL A 109 8.75 9.77 -3.38
CA VAL A 109 9.59 9.53 -2.21
C VAL A 109 8.73 9.53 -0.95
N GLY A 110 9.02 8.63 -0.02
CA GLY A 110 8.19 8.38 1.16
C GLY A 110 7.21 7.25 0.89
N THR A 111 5.93 7.42 1.24
CA THR A 111 4.88 6.43 1.01
C THR A 111 4.60 6.27 -0.49
N LEU A 112 4.72 5.03 -0.97
CA LEU A 112 4.65 4.65 -2.38
C LEU A 112 3.21 4.43 -2.87
N GLU A 113 3.03 4.37 -4.19
CA GLU A 113 1.76 4.01 -4.84
C GLU A 113 1.67 2.48 -5.02
N SER A 114 1.39 1.75 -3.93
CA SER A 114 1.37 0.27 -3.86
C SER A 114 0.00 -0.38 -4.13
N LYS A 115 -1.07 0.42 -4.24
CA LYS A 115 -2.47 -0.07 -4.25
C LYS A 115 -2.82 -0.99 -5.42
N ASN A 116 -2.10 -0.87 -6.53
CA ASN A 116 -2.27 -1.70 -7.71
C ASN A 116 -1.34 -2.93 -7.69
N GLY A 117 -0.65 -3.18 -6.57
CA GLY A 117 0.33 -4.25 -6.41
C GLY A 117 1.54 -4.12 -7.33
N HIS A 118 1.90 -2.90 -7.75
CA HIS A 118 2.96 -2.64 -8.73
C HIS A 118 2.76 -3.37 -10.07
N TRP A 119 1.51 -3.72 -10.38
CA TRP A 119 1.12 -4.57 -11.51
C TRP A 119 1.79 -5.95 -11.54
N LEU A 120 2.31 -6.42 -10.41
CA LEU A 120 2.83 -7.76 -10.29
C LEU A 120 1.67 -8.78 -10.28
N PRO A 121 1.85 -9.95 -10.90
CA PRO A 121 0.88 -11.03 -10.76
C PRO A 121 0.94 -11.60 -9.33
N GLU A 122 -0.17 -12.17 -8.88
CA GLU A 122 -0.33 -12.75 -7.54
C GLU A 122 0.83 -13.64 -7.06
N PRO A 123 1.46 -14.49 -7.91
CA PRO A 123 2.58 -15.33 -7.46
C PRO A 123 3.81 -14.53 -7.00
N LEU A 124 4.03 -13.34 -7.55
CA LEU A 124 5.13 -12.44 -7.19
C LEU A 124 4.72 -11.43 -6.11
N PHE A 125 3.42 -11.14 -6.01
CA PHE A 125 2.88 -10.18 -5.05
C PHE A 125 1.69 -10.77 -4.31
N LYS A 126 1.94 -11.24 -3.08
CA LYS A 126 0.90 -11.79 -2.21
C LYS A 126 -0.19 -10.74 -1.96
N PRO A 127 -1.47 -11.03 -2.23
CA PRO A 127 -2.56 -10.07 -2.04
C PRO A 127 -2.63 -9.50 -0.62
N GLU A 128 -2.25 -10.29 0.38
CA GLU A 128 -2.15 -9.87 1.78
C GLU A 128 -1.32 -8.62 1.99
N ARG A 129 -0.30 -8.37 1.16
CA ARG A 129 0.54 -7.17 1.27
C ARG A 129 -0.25 -5.89 1.04
N LEU A 130 -1.38 -5.94 0.32
CA LEU A 130 -2.26 -4.78 0.10
C LEU A 130 -2.92 -4.29 1.39
N PHE A 131 -2.99 -5.11 2.44
CA PHE A 131 -3.65 -4.74 3.69
C PHE A 131 -2.80 -4.97 4.95
N LEU A 132 -1.88 -5.94 4.98
CA LEU A 132 -1.03 -6.23 6.15
C LEU A 132 0.32 -5.49 6.13
N ASN A 133 0.84 -5.13 4.96
CA ASN A 133 2.19 -4.58 4.79
C ASN A 133 2.18 -3.14 4.27
N GLN A 134 1.10 -2.41 4.55
CA GLN A 134 0.99 -0.98 4.22
C GLN A 134 1.44 -0.11 5.41
N PRO A 135 1.86 1.14 5.14
CA PRO A 135 2.23 1.67 3.83
C PRO A 135 3.63 1.20 3.40
N GLU A 136 3.83 0.97 2.10
CA GLU A 136 5.18 0.83 1.54
C GLU A 136 5.89 2.19 1.56
N THR A 137 7.15 2.22 2.00
CA THR A 137 7.91 3.46 2.20
C THR A 137 9.31 3.36 1.60
N GLY A 138 9.63 4.25 0.68
CA GLY A 138 10.95 4.33 0.04
C GLY A 138 10.97 5.27 -1.15
N VAL A 139 11.41 4.77 -2.31
CA VAL A 139 11.50 5.56 -3.56
C VAL A 139 10.87 4.77 -4.71
N GLN A 140 10.14 5.47 -5.58
CA GLN A 140 9.48 4.87 -6.74
C GLN A 140 9.55 5.79 -7.97
N PHE A 141 9.79 5.18 -9.12
CA PHE A 141 9.72 5.81 -10.43
C PHE A 141 8.58 5.17 -11.23
N LEU A 142 7.61 5.99 -11.61
CA LEU A 142 6.49 5.58 -12.44
C LEU A 142 6.65 6.15 -13.84
N TYR A 143 6.67 5.27 -14.83
CA TYR A 143 6.60 5.62 -16.25
C TYR A 143 5.21 5.30 -16.81
N ARG A 144 4.58 6.30 -17.46
CA ARG A 144 3.29 6.16 -18.15
C ARG A 144 3.43 6.71 -19.58
N GLY A 145 3.66 5.82 -20.52
CA GLY A 145 3.61 6.09 -21.96
C GLY A 145 2.21 5.86 -22.53
N THR A 146 2.06 6.02 -23.84
CA THR A 146 0.80 5.77 -24.56
C THR A 146 0.48 4.28 -24.68
N GLU A 147 1.50 3.46 -24.89
CA GLU A 147 1.36 2.02 -25.13
C GLU A 147 2.12 1.15 -24.13
N SER A 148 2.91 1.77 -23.25
CA SER A 148 3.67 1.05 -22.24
C SER A 148 3.70 1.79 -20.90
N LYS A 149 3.84 1.05 -19.83
CA LYS A 149 3.98 1.57 -18.47
C LYS A 149 5.00 0.76 -17.69
N ALA A 150 5.71 1.43 -16.79
CA ALA A 150 6.70 0.79 -15.94
C ALA A 150 6.66 1.35 -14.51
N ASP A 151 7.04 0.50 -13.57
CA ASP A 151 7.12 0.78 -12.15
C ASP A 151 8.43 0.22 -11.60
N LEU A 152 9.33 1.09 -11.15
CA LEU A 152 10.57 0.74 -10.46
C LEU A 152 10.47 1.26 -9.03
N TRP A 153 10.62 0.40 -8.03
CA TRP A 153 10.50 0.81 -6.64
C TRP A 153 11.49 0.12 -5.71
N ILE A 154 11.78 0.80 -4.61
CA ILE A 154 12.42 0.26 -3.43
C ILE A 154 11.57 0.60 -2.21
N ASN A 155 11.29 -0.42 -1.40
CA ASN A 155 10.50 -0.33 -0.17
C ASN A 155 11.34 -0.82 1.02
N TRP A 156 11.59 0.05 2.00
CA TRP A 156 12.25 -0.34 3.25
C TRP A 156 11.25 -1.03 4.17
N GLU A 157 11.49 -2.32 4.45
CA GLU A 157 10.62 -3.13 5.31
C GLU A 157 11.11 -3.15 6.76
N ARG A 158 12.43 -3.11 6.98
CA ARG A 158 13.03 -3.05 8.31
C ARG A 158 14.31 -2.23 8.32
N TYR A 159 14.28 -1.09 9.00
CA TYR A 159 15.45 -0.26 9.30
C TYR A 159 16.24 -0.80 10.49
N ILE A 160 17.56 -0.62 10.49
CA ILE A 160 18.46 -1.00 11.60
C ILE A 160 19.17 0.21 12.20
N LYS A 161 19.45 0.13 13.50
CA LYS A 161 20.35 1.06 14.21
C LYS A 161 21.66 0.34 14.57
N THR A 162 22.71 1.10 14.84
CA THR A 162 23.97 0.54 15.35
C THR A 162 23.70 -0.34 16.58
N GLY A 163 24.18 -1.59 16.56
CA GLY A 163 23.92 -2.59 17.61
C GLY A 163 22.66 -3.45 17.42
N SER A 164 21.95 -3.31 16.28
CA SER A 164 20.79 -4.14 15.98
C SER A 164 21.14 -5.65 15.88
N PRO A 165 20.37 -6.55 16.52
CA PRO A 165 20.58 -8.00 16.40
C PRO A 165 20.01 -8.59 15.09
N PHE A 166 19.39 -7.76 14.24
CA PHE A 166 18.77 -8.16 12.98
C PHE A 166 19.33 -7.36 11.80
N GLN A 167 19.21 -7.91 10.60
CA GLN A 167 19.66 -7.28 9.34
C GLN A 167 18.65 -6.26 8.80
N GLU A 168 19.13 -5.32 8.01
CA GLU A 168 18.26 -4.42 7.23
C GLU A 168 17.52 -5.21 6.16
N GLU A 169 16.23 -4.91 5.97
CA GLU A 169 15.40 -5.55 4.94
C GLU A 169 14.74 -4.49 4.08
N PHE A 170 14.90 -4.62 2.76
CA PHE A 170 14.20 -3.82 1.77
C PHE A 170 13.87 -4.68 0.55
N THR A 171 12.78 -4.35 -0.12
CA THR A 171 12.35 -4.99 -1.36
C THR A 171 12.58 -4.04 -2.51
N VAL A 172 13.23 -4.54 -3.58
CA VAL A 172 13.35 -3.83 -4.85
C VAL A 172 12.54 -4.58 -5.90
N GLY A 173 11.79 -3.85 -6.70
CA GLY A 173 11.01 -4.44 -7.79
C GLY A 173 11.01 -3.58 -9.04
N PHE A 174 10.76 -4.25 -10.16
CA PHE A 174 10.58 -3.63 -11.46
C PHE A 174 9.49 -4.36 -12.24
N THR A 175 8.53 -3.61 -12.76
CA THR A 175 7.47 -4.12 -13.64
C THR A 175 7.40 -3.27 -14.90
N HIS A 176 7.19 -3.92 -16.05
CA HIS A 176 6.91 -3.26 -17.34
C HIS A 176 5.76 -4.00 -18.04
N LEU A 177 4.77 -3.25 -18.52
CA LEU A 177 3.60 -3.74 -19.25
C LEU A 177 3.41 -2.96 -20.54
#